data_AF-A0A542DV51-F1
#
_entry.id   AF-A0A542DV51-F1
#
_cell.length_a   1.000
_cell.length_b   1.000
_cell.length_c   1.000
_cell.angle_alpha   90.00
_cell.angle_beta   90.00
_cell.angle_gamma   90.00
#
_symmetry.space_group_name_H-M   'P 1'
#
loop_
_entity.id
_entity.type
_entity.pdbx_description
1 polymer ?
#
loop_
_entity_poly.entity_id
_entity_poly.type
_entity_poly.pdbx_seq_one_letter_code
_entity_poly.pdbx_strand_id
1 'polypeptide(L)'
;MLDRKAAYARRRADAFARGAVGERLVAETLAPLTVDGWTVLHDRCVPHLGNLDHLAVGPGGVVVLDAKHWSSAVTVTRGLRAGSRTTTAVPAMTALTDQVRRVLVAASLDLPVRGLLVLTHDRNVALPHAVVDGVHVVGLRGLPPLLASAVPVADRATVEDAVRRLSLAFPPQGTTTPAALAAEQVEGPARPGLYGRANATLFVEPWTRSGRQRLYVHDDQGTALGWKDTVSGQVAVTHAPADGVVRALLEHAELGRLHLDRASLPKIPLALPGGRAMGVLGRLWTTFHVGYHWRRGGADRLYGELWGHHVGHHRLGYVDLATGAIHPVSEGPIAKDRSPAGRYLELMAASYARGRRAG
;
A
#
# COMPACT_ATOMS: atom_id res chain seq x y z
N MET A 1 38.59 -1.37 6.08
CA MET A 1 37.38 -2.05 6.63
C MET A 1 36.08 -1.46 6.07
N LEU A 2 36.01 -0.15 5.81
CA LEU A 2 34.85 0.54 5.22
C LEU A 2 34.57 0.14 3.76
N ASP A 3 35.60 -0.06 2.93
CA ASP A 3 35.43 -0.44 1.51
C ASP A 3 34.80 -1.82 1.32
N ARG A 4 35.10 -2.76 2.23
CA ARG A 4 34.51 -4.12 2.22
C ARG A 4 33.02 -4.08 2.60
N LYS A 5 32.63 -3.19 3.53
CA LYS A 5 31.22 -2.94 3.91
C LYS A 5 30.46 -2.22 2.81
N ALA A 6 31.07 -1.22 2.16
CA ALA A 6 30.48 -0.50 1.03
C ALA A 6 30.29 -1.41 -0.20
N ALA A 7 31.27 -2.25 -0.53
CA ALA A 7 31.15 -3.23 -1.60
C ALA A 7 30.10 -4.31 -1.29
N TYR A 8 29.96 -4.73 -0.03
CA TYR A 8 28.90 -5.63 0.42
C TYR A 8 27.52 -4.97 0.31
N ALA A 9 27.37 -3.72 0.75
CA ALA A 9 26.13 -2.97 0.66
C ALA A 9 25.70 -2.73 -0.81
N ARG A 10 26.63 -2.36 -1.70
CA ARG A 10 26.39 -2.24 -3.15
C ARG A 10 25.95 -3.56 -3.76
N ARG A 11 26.67 -4.65 -3.50
CA ARG A 11 26.27 -6.00 -3.98
C ARG A 11 24.89 -6.42 -3.49
N ARG A 12 24.53 -6.05 -2.25
CA ARG A 12 23.22 -6.34 -1.66
C ARG A 12 22.11 -5.45 -2.26
N ALA A 13 22.38 -4.17 -2.50
CA ALA A 13 21.47 -3.25 -3.18
C ALA A 13 21.24 -3.67 -4.64
N ASP A 14 22.28 -4.07 -5.36
CA ASP A 14 22.15 -4.56 -6.73
C ASP A 14 21.40 -5.89 -6.80
N ALA A 15 21.61 -6.78 -5.81
CA ALA A 15 20.86 -8.02 -5.70
C ALA A 15 19.37 -7.77 -5.38
N PHE A 16 19.08 -6.79 -4.52
CA PHE A 16 17.73 -6.36 -4.19
C PHE A 16 17.02 -5.71 -5.39
N ALA A 17 17.70 -4.80 -6.11
CA ALA A 17 17.18 -4.19 -7.33
C ALA A 17 16.87 -5.21 -8.42
N ARG A 18 17.72 -6.25 -8.59
CA ARG A 18 17.46 -7.36 -9.51
C ARG A 18 16.28 -8.23 -9.08
N GLY A 19 16.10 -8.45 -7.77
CA GLY A 19 14.93 -9.17 -7.24
C GLY A 19 13.62 -8.45 -7.57
N ALA A 20 13.57 -7.14 -7.31
CA ALA A 20 12.40 -6.30 -7.57
C ALA A 20 11.97 -6.24 -9.06
N VAL A 21 12.91 -6.41 -10.00
CA VAL A 21 12.59 -6.54 -11.43
C VAL A 21 11.83 -7.83 -11.69
N GLY A 22 12.30 -8.95 -11.13
CA GLY A 22 11.64 -10.25 -11.28
C GLY A 22 10.22 -10.25 -10.71
N GLU A 23 10.05 -9.73 -9.50
CA GLU A 23 8.74 -9.63 -8.84
C GLU A 23 7.76 -8.77 -9.64
N ARG A 24 8.22 -7.64 -10.20
CA ARG A 24 7.39 -6.78 -11.06
C ARG A 24 6.91 -7.52 -12.31
N LEU A 25 7.82 -8.22 -12.99
CA LEU A 25 7.49 -8.97 -14.20
C LEU A 25 6.45 -10.08 -13.94
N VAL A 26 6.56 -10.78 -12.80
CA VAL A 26 5.57 -11.79 -12.41
C VAL A 26 4.23 -11.12 -12.08
N ALA A 27 4.23 -10.02 -11.32
CA ALA A 27 3.00 -9.29 -10.99
C ALA A 27 2.26 -8.79 -12.24
N GLU A 28 2.98 -8.20 -13.21
CA GLU A 28 2.44 -7.78 -14.50
C GLU A 28 1.87 -8.96 -15.30
N THR A 29 2.54 -10.11 -15.28
CA THR A 29 2.11 -11.34 -15.95
C THR A 29 0.85 -11.95 -15.32
N LEU A 30 0.67 -11.80 -14.01
CA LEU A 30 -0.50 -12.30 -13.29
C LEU A 30 -1.71 -11.38 -13.37
N ALA A 31 -1.51 -10.08 -13.61
CA ALA A 31 -2.58 -9.08 -13.58
C ALA A 31 -3.78 -9.42 -14.50
N PRO A 32 -3.59 -9.92 -15.74
CA PRO A 32 -4.71 -10.31 -16.60
C PRO A 32 -5.57 -11.44 -16.02
N LEU A 33 -4.98 -12.38 -15.27
CA LEU A 33 -5.70 -13.55 -14.72
C LEU A 33 -6.75 -13.16 -13.67
N THR A 34 -6.74 -11.91 -13.19
CA THR A 34 -7.77 -11.41 -12.27
C THR A 34 -9.17 -11.41 -12.87
N VAL A 35 -9.28 -11.29 -14.19
CA VAL A 35 -10.57 -11.40 -14.90
C VAL A 35 -11.12 -12.83 -14.86
N ASP A 36 -10.24 -13.83 -14.72
CA ASP A 36 -10.57 -15.26 -14.67
C ASP A 36 -10.80 -15.76 -13.24
N GLY A 37 -11.07 -14.85 -12.29
CA GLY A 37 -11.37 -15.18 -10.91
C GLY A 37 -10.17 -15.44 -10.01
N TRP A 38 -8.95 -15.15 -10.49
CA TRP A 38 -7.76 -15.19 -9.63
C TRP A 38 -7.61 -13.91 -8.81
N THR A 39 -7.20 -14.07 -7.56
CA THR A 39 -6.81 -12.98 -6.67
C THR A 39 -5.36 -13.18 -6.28
N VAL A 40 -4.53 -12.15 -6.41
CA VAL A 40 -3.10 -12.22 -6.12
C VAL A 40 -2.75 -11.37 -4.91
N LEU A 41 -2.12 -11.98 -3.92
CA LEU A 41 -1.58 -11.32 -2.73
C LEU A 41 -0.06 -11.23 -2.89
N HIS A 42 0.44 -10.05 -3.24
CA HIS A 42 1.88 -9.82 -3.45
C HIS A 42 2.58 -9.45 -2.15
N ASP A 43 3.83 -9.86 -1.96
CA ASP A 43 4.72 -9.40 -0.91
C ASP A 43 4.16 -9.68 0.49
N ARG A 44 4.13 -10.96 0.89
CA ARG A 44 3.49 -11.45 2.12
C ARG A 44 4.54 -11.95 3.12
N CYS A 45 4.43 -11.49 4.36
CA CYS A 45 5.24 -11.98 5.47
C CYS A 45 4.77 -13.36 5.92
N VAL A 46 5.69 -14.32 5.92
CA VAL A 46 5.48 -15.66 6.44
C VAL A 46 6.24 -15.80 7.75
N PRO A 47 5.56 -16.00 8.88
CA PRO A 47 6.20 -16.16 10.18
C PRO A 47 7.33 -17.19 10.12
N HIS A 48 8.52 -16.80 10.58
CA HIS A 48 9.73 -17.63 10.66
C HIS A 48 10.36 -18.08 9.32
N LEU A 49 9.73 -17.83 8.17
CA LEU A 49 10.24 -18.25 6.84
C LEU A 49 10.63 -17.09 5.93
N GLY A 50 10.21 -15.85 6.25
CA GLY A 50 10.59 -14.65 5.50
C GLY A 50 9.49 -14.17 4.58
N ASN A 51 9.82 -13.85 3.33
CA ASN A 51 8.86 -13.32 2.36
C ASN A 51 8.23 -14.42 1.51
N LEU A 52 7.03 -14.13 1.02
CA LEU A 52 6.34 -14.82 -0.04
C LEU A 52 6.01 -13.77 -1.11
N ASP A 53 6.72 -13.83 -2.24
CA ASP A 53 6.65 -12.79 -3.28
C ASP A 53 5.24 -12.64 -3.84
N HIS A 54 4.59 -13.74 -4.25
CA HIS A 54 3.20 -13.71 -4.71
C HIS A 54 2.41 -14.96 -4.29
N LEU A 55 1.17 -14.78 -3.84
CA LEU A 55 0.22 -15.85 -3.55
C LEU A 55 -1.02 -15.65 -4.42
N ALA A 56 -1.21 -16.50 -5.43
CA ALA A 56 -2.40 -16.46 -6.27
C ALA A 56 -3.43 -17.47 -5.77
N VAL A 57 -4.67 -17.04 -5.62
CA VAL A 57 -5.81 -17.85 -5.17
C VAL A 57 -6.90 -17.72 -6.22
N GLY A 58 -7.35 -18.82 -6.80
CA GLY A 58 -8.35 -18.78 -7.86
C GLY A 58 -9.07 -20.11 -8.02
N PRO A 59 -9.83 -20.28 -9.12
CA PRO A 59 -10.64 -21.48 -9.34
C PRO A 59 -9.83 -22.78 -9.30
N GLY A 60 -8.56 -22.74 -9.74
CA GLY A 60 -7.64 -23.88 -9.72
C GLY A 60 -6.88 -24.12 -8.41
N GLY A 61 -7.30 -23.47 -7.31
CA GLY A 61 -6.68 -23.57 -5.98
C GLY A 61 -5.72 -22.44 -5.65
N VAL A 62 -4.71 -22.75 -4.83
CA VAL A 62 -3.72 -21.78 -4.32
C VAL A 62 -2.35 -22.05 -4.93
N VAL A 63 -1.67 -20.97 -5.33
CA VAL A 63 -0.37 -21.02 -6.00
C VAL A 63 0.57 -20.05 -5.28
N VAL A 64 1.64 -20.59 -4.69
CA VAL A 64 2.74 -19.83 -4.11
C VAL A 64 3.77 -19.59 -5.20
N LEU A 65 4.10 -18.34 -5.50
CA LEU A 65 5.08 -17.98 -6.53
C LEU A 65 6.23 -17.19 -5.92
N ASP A 66 7.43 -17.56 -6.34
CA ASP A 66 8.67 -16.85 -6.03
C ASP A 66 9.38 -16.50 -7.34
N ALA A 67 9.79 -15.23 -7.47
CA ALA A 67 10.38 -14.70 -8.68
C ALA A 67 11.90 -14.83 -8.65
N LYS A 68 12.47 -15.61 -9.58
CA LYS A 68 13.92 -15.80 -9.69
C LYS A 68 14.48 -15.14 -10.94
N HIS A 69 15.06 -13.95 -10.76
CA HIS A 69 15.74 -13.20 -11.81
C HIS A 69 17.21 -13.63 -11.99
N TRP A 70 17.45 -14.93 -12.26
CA TRP A 70 18.80 -15.48 -12.41
C TRP A 70 19.35 -15.28 -13.82
N SER A 71 20.50 -14.63 -13.94
CA SER A 71 21.17 -14.41 -15.24
C SER A 71 21.93 -15.62 -15.78
N SER A 72 22.22 -16.61 -14.93
CA SER A 72 22.81 -17.89 -15.34
C SER A 72 21.75 -18.78 -15.98
N ALA A 73 22.17 -19.66 -16.89
CA ALA A 73 21.27 -20.66 -17.48
C ALA A 73 20.77 -21.60 -16.38
N VAL A 74 19.46 -21.82 -16.34
CA VAL A 74 18.85 -22.74 -15.38
C VAL A 74 18.68 -24.10 -16.02
N THR A 75 19.09 -25.15 -15.31
CA THR A 75 18.91 -26.52 -15.74
C THR A 75 18.15 -27.31 -14.70
N VAL A 76 17.15 -28.06 -15.17
CA VAL A 76 16.37 -29.00 -14.39
C VAL A 76 16.83 -30.40 -14.78
N THR A 77 17.53 -31.08 -13.87
CA THR A 77 18.01 -32.45 -14.07
C THR A 77 17.60 -33.31 -12.88
N ARG A 78 18.54 -33.72 -12.02
CA ARG A 78 18.24 -34.35 -10.71
C ARG A 78 17.96 -33.32 -9.60
N GLY A 79 17.56 -32.12 -9.99
CA GLY A 79 17.47 -30.93 -9.13
C GLY A 79 17.55 -29.65 -9.94
N LEU A 80 17.42 -28.50 -9.25
CA LEU A 80 17.45 -27.18 -9.87
C LEU A 80 18.83 -26.52 -9.72
N ARG A 81 19.47 -26.22 -10.85
CA ARG A 81 20.79 -25.56 -10.90
C ARG A 81 20.72 -24.25 -11.67
N ALA A 82 21.46 -23.24 -11.20
CA ALA A 82 21.69 -21.97 -11.90
C ALA A 82 23.18 -21.86 -12.25
N GLY A 83 23.52 -22.16 -13.51
CA GLY A 83 24.90 -22.40 -13.92
C GLY A 83 25.49 -23.62 -13.20
N SER A 84 26.69 -23.48 -12.63
CA SER A 84 27.34 -24.56 -11.88
C SER A 84 26.76 -24.80 -10.47
N ARG A 85 25.92 -23.89 -9.95
CA ARG A 85 25.45 -23.91 -8.56
C ARG A 85 24.13 -24.65 -8.39
N THR A 86 24.08 -25.57 -7.43
CA THR A 86 22.82 -26.14 -6.92
C THR A 86 22.08 -25.08 -6.10
N THR A 87 20.76 -25.00 -6.27
CA THR A 87 19.93 -23.98 -5.60
C THR A 87 19.21 -24.56 -4.39
N THR A 88 18.93 -23.71 -3.39
CA THR A 88 18.07 -24.04 -2.24
C THR A 88 16.62 -23.60 -2.43
N ALA A 89 16.27 -23.13 -3.64
CA ALA A 89 14.97 -22.54 -3.93
C ALA A 89 13.83 -23.57 -3.84
N VAL A 90 14.08 -24.82 -4.21
CA VAL A 90 13.09 -25.91 -4.14
C VAL A 90 12.72 -26.21 -2.68
N PRO A 91 13.67 -26.55 -1.76
CA PRO A 91 13.35 -26.72 -0.35
C PRO A 91 12.67 -25.50 0.30
N ALA A 92 13.10 -24.29 -0.04
CA ALA A 92 12.49 -23.06 0.48
C ALA A 92 11.02 -22.91 0.03
N MET A 93 10.73 -23.20 -1.25
CA MET A 93 9.37 -23.18 -1.79
C MET A 93 8.48 -24.25 -1.17
N THR A 94 9.01 -25.45 -0.90
CA THR A 94 8.30 -26.51 -0.16
C THR A 94 7.87 -26.01 1.22
N ALA A 95 8.79 -25.41 1.99
CA ALA A 95 8.49 -24.88 3.32
C ALA A 95 7.40 -23.78 3.30
N LEU A 96 7.45 -22.87 2.32
CA LEU A 96 6.43 -21.84 2.14
C LEU A 96 5.06 -22.45 1.78
N THR A 97 5.06 -23.41 0.86
CA THR A 97 3.85 -24.14 0.44
C THR A 97 3.22 -24.89 1.61
N ASP A 98 4.02 -25.52 2.47
CA ASP A 98 3.52 -26.22 3.65
C ASP A 98 2.90 -25.28 4.68
N GLN A 99 3.45 -24.06 4.84
CA GLN A 99 2.86 -23.06 5.71
C GLN A 99 1.50 -22.59 5.19
N VAL A 100 1.37 -22.39 3.87
CA VAL A 100 0.08 -22.06 3.23
C VAL A 100 -0.92 -23.20 3.42
N ARG A 101 -0.50 -24.46 3.22
CA ARG A 101 -1.34 -25.65 3.46
C ARG A 101 -1.86 -25.71 4.90
N ARG A 102 -0.99 -25.47 5.89
CA ARG A 102 -1.39 -25.45 7.31
C ARG A 102 -2.52 -24.45 7.59
N VAL A 103 -2.46 -23.25 7.00
CA VAL A 103 -3.50 -22.23 7.18
C VAL A 103 -4.83 -22.68 6.58
N LEU A 104 -4.81 -23.28 5.40
CA LEU A 104 -6.02 -23.77 4.73
C LEU A 104 -6.66 -24.93 5.49
N VAL A 105 -5.85 -25.89 5.95
CA VAL A 105 -6.32 -27.00 6.79
C VAL A 105 -6.92 -26.49 8.09
N ALA A 106 -6.27 -25.54 8.78
CA ALA A 106 -6.81 -24.93 10.00
C ALA A 106 -8.12 -24.17 9.75
N ALA A 107 -8.34 -23.68 8.53
CA ALA A 107 -9.57 -23.04 8.09
C ALA A 107 -10.63 -24.01 7.55
N SER A 108 -10.35 -25.33 7.53
CA SER A 108 -11.20 -26.36 6.91
C SER A 108 -11.48 -26.11 5.42
N LEU A 109 -10.50 -25.56 4.70
CA LEU A 109 -10.55 -25.34 3.25
C LEU A 109 -9.69 -26.38 2.54
N ASP A 110 -10.33 -27.28 1.78
CA ASP A 110 -9.66 -28.29 0.98
C ASP A 110 -9.35 -27.75 -0.42
N LEU A 111 -8.24 -27.01 -0.53
CA LEU A 111 -7.75 -26.44 -1.79
C LEU A 111 -6.35 -26.96 -2.11
N PRO A 112 -6.08 -27.35 -3.37
CA PRO A 112 -4.74 -27.75 -3.76
C PRO A 112 -3.80 -26.55 -3.69
N VAL A 113 -2.62 -26.76 -3.10
CA VAL A 113 -1.55 -25.75 -3.02
C VAL A 113 -0.34 -26.20 -3.83
N ARG A 114 0.06 -25.37 -4.80
CA ARG A 114 1.23 -25.59 -5.65
C ARG A 114 2.28 -24.50 -5.42
N GLY A 115 3.55 -24.90 -5.30
CA GLY A 115 4.68 -23.98 -5.23
C GLY A 115 5.36 -23.85 -6.60
N LEU A 116 5.56 -22.62 -7.06
CA LEU A 116 6.12 -22.29 -8.38
C LEU A 116 7.35 -21.38 -8.24
N LEU A 117 8.46 -21.80 -8.82
CA LEU A 117 9.62 -20.95 -9.09
C LEU A 117 9.51 -20.39 -10.50
N VAL A 118 9.37 -19.07 -10.62
CA VAL A 118 9.18 -18.40 -11.92
C VAL A 118 10.47 -17.70 -12.34
N LEU A 119 11.02 -18.11 -13.49
CA LEU A 119 12.27 -17.56 -14.00
C LEU A 119 12.01 -16.37 -14.92
N THR A 120 12.53 -15.20 -14.53
CA THR A 120 12.14 -13.90 -15.13
C THR A 120 13.23 -13.22 -15.96
N HIS A 121 14.47 -13.70 -15.90
CA HIS A 121 15.55 -13.17 -16.71
C HIS A 121 15.46 -13.70 -18.15
N ASP A 122 15.72 -12.86 -19.17
CA ASP A 122 15.53 -13.16 -20.60
C ASP A 122 16.09 -14.52 -21.06
N ARG A 123 17.25 -14.90 -20.52
CA ARG A 123 17.87 -16.21 -20.76
C ARG A 123 16.97 -17.41 -20.42
N ASN A 124 16.07 -17.26 -19.45
CA ASN A 124 15.30 -18.33 -18.84
C ASN A 124 13.77 -18.14 -18.98
N VAL A 125 13.27 -17.02 -19.52
CA VAL A 125 11.82 -16.75 -19.63
C VAL A 125 11.06 -17.76 -20.48
N ALA A 126 11.76 -18.49 -21.34
CA ALA A 126 11.20 -19.54 -22.20
C ALA A 126 11.51 -20.96 -21.70
N LEU A 127 12.02 -21.13 -20.48
CA LEU A 127 12.24 -22.46 -19.89
C LEU A 127 10.89 -23.22 -19.85
N PRO A 128 10.80 -24.43 -20.43
CA PRO A 128 9.61 -25.26 -20.32
C PRO A 128 9.25 -25.58 -18.88
N HIS A 129 7.95 -25.82 -18.63
CA HIS A 129 7.48 -26.27 -17.32
C HIS A 129 8.11 -27.63 -16.96
N ALA A 130 8.66 -27.72 -15.76
CA ALA A 130 9.13 -28.94 -15.15
C ALA A 130 8.72 -29.00 -13.67
N VAL A 131 8.83 -30.17 -13.05
CA VAL A 131 8.58 -30.38 -11.62
C VAL A 131 9.82 -30.98 -10.97
N VAL A 132 10.24 -30.42 -9.85
CA VAL A 132 11.38 -30.88 -9.05
C VAL A 132 10.92 -31.02 -7.61
N ASP A 133 10.93 -32.24 -7.07
CA ASP A 133 10.49 -32.54 -5.70
C ASP A 133 9.11 -31.94 -5.34
N GLY A 134 8.18 -31.98 -6.31
CA GLY A 134 6.83 -31.42 -6.16
C GLY A 134 6.71 -29.91 -6.35
N VAL A 135 7.82 -29.19 -6.52
CA VAL A 135 7.85 -27.76 -6.86
C VAL A 135 7.88 -27.58 -8.38
N HIS A 136 6.98 -26.76 -8.90
CA HIS A 136 6.94 -26.42 -10.32
C HIS A 136 8.01 -25.37 -10.63
N VAL A 137 8.71 -25.54 -11.75
CA VAL A 137 9.68 -24.57 -12.26
C VAL A 137 9.28 -24.21 -13.68
N VAL A 138 9.18 -22.92 -13.97
CA VAL A 138 8.71 -22.45 -15.29
C VAL A 138 9.34 -21.11 -15.64
N GLY A 139 9.62 -20.88 -16.92
CA GLY A 139 9.93 -19.54 -17.42
C GLY A 139 8.70 -18.64 -17.41
N LEU A 140 8.90 -17.32 -17.27
CA LEU A 140 7.80 -16.34 -17.20
C LEU A 140 6.75 -16.50 -18.32
N ARG A 141 7.15 -16.86 -19.54
CA ARG A 141 6.22 -17.04 -20.68
C ARG A 141 5.29 -18.24 -20.51
N GLY A 142 5.70 -19.25 -19.75
CA GLY A 142 4.89 -20.44 -19.47
C GLY A 142 3.92 -20.26 -18.29
N LEU A 143 4.02 -19.16 -17.53
CA LEU A 143 3.21 -18.95 -16.33
C LEU A 143 1.70 -18.79 -16.66
N PRO A 144 1.27 -17.89 -17.58
CA PRO A 144 -0.15 -17.75 -17.89
C PRO A 144 -0.85 -19.05 -18.34
N PRO A 145 -0.33 -19.82 -19.33
CA PRO A 145 -1.00 -21.05 -19.77
C PRO A 145 -1.01 -22.15 -18.69
N LEU A 146 0.00 -22.19 -17.81
CA LEU A 146 0.02 -23.12 -16.69
C LEU A 146 -1.07 -22.84 -15.65
N LEU A 147 -1.41 -21.57 -15.43
CA LEU A 147 -2.49 -21.18 -14.50
C LEU A 147 -3.86 -21.28 -15.16
N ALA A 148 -3.98 -20.89 -16.43
CA ALA A 148 -5.23 -20.95 -17.19
C ALA A 148 -5.69 -22.39 -17.46
N SER A 149 -4.77 -23.35 -17.54
CA SER A 149 -5.11 -24.77 -17.74
C SER A 149 -5.52 -25.51 -16.45
N ALA A 150 -5.55 -24.83 -15.30
CA ALA A 150 -5.93 -25.45 -14.04
C ALA A 150 -7.41 -25.81 -14.03
N VAL A 151 -7.73 -27.08 -13.74
CA VAL A 151 -9.11 -27.54 -13.55
C VAL A 151 -9.73 -26.76 -12.39
N PRO A 152 -10.91 -26.11 -12.57
CA PRO A 152 -11.61 -25.47 -11.47
C PRO A 152 -11.99 -26.48 -10.39
N VAL A 153 -11.55 -26.24 -9.17
CA VAL A 153 -11.80 -27.04 -7.97
C VAL A 153 -12.49 -26.24 -6.86
N ALA A 154 -12.60 -24.92 -7.03
CA ALA A 154 -13.16 -24.02 -6.04
C ALA A 154 -14.21 -23.10 -6.69
N ASP A 155 -15.33 -22.91 -6.01
CA ASP A 155 -16.28 -21.87 -6.35
C ASP A 155 -15.82 -20.49 -5.87
N ARG A 156 -16.56 -19.45 -6.25
CA ARG A 156 -16.22 -18.07 -5.91
C ARG A 156 -16.19 -17.84 -4.39
N ALA A 157 -17.12 -18.41 -3.64
CA ALA A 157 -17.21 -18.22 -2.19
C ALA A 157 -16.01 -18.85 -1.47
N THR A 158 -15.59 -20.04 -1.90
CA THR A 158 -14.42 -20.75 -1.38
C THR A 158 -13.14 -19.99 -1.68
N VAL A 159 -12.99 -19.46 -2.90
CA VAL A 159 -11.87 -18.58 -3.28
C VAL A 159 -11.82 -17.32 -2.39
N GLU A 160 -12.96 -16.66 -2.20
CA GLU A 160 -13.05 -15.45 -1.36
C GLU A 160 -12.73 -15.74 0.12
N ASP A 161 -13.14 -16.89 0.67
CA ASP A 161 -12.76 -17.26 2.03
C ASP A 161 -11.28 -17.65 2.14
N ALA A 162 -10.74 -18.40 1.18
CA ALA A 162 -9.31 -18.71 1.14
C ALA A 162 -8.45 -17.44 1.09
N VAL A 163 -8.80 -16.48 0.22
CA VAL A 163 -8.14 -15.16 0.17
C VAL A 163 -8.16 -14.48 1.53
N ARG A 164 -9.31 -14.47 2.21
CA ARG A 164 -9.46 -13.85 3.55
C ARG A 164 -8.55 -14.51 4.58
N ARG A 165 -8.57 -15.84 4.67
CA ARG A 165 -7.77 -16.63 5.64
C ARG A 165 -6.27 -16.43 5.42
N LEU A 166 -5.84 -16.52 4.16
CA LEU A 166 -4.44 -16.37 3.76
C LEU A 166 -3.94 -14.93 3.95
N SER A 167 -4.76 -13.92 3.67
CA SER A 167 -4.39 -12.51 3.89
C SER A 167 -4.20 -12.17 5.37
N LEU A 168 -4.97 -12.80 6.27
CA LEU A 168 -4.82 -12.62 7.71
C LEU A 168 -3.62 -13.39 8.28
N ALA A 169 -3.40 -14.61 7.80
CA ALA A 169 -2.27 -15.43 8.25
C ALA A 169 -0.92 -14.94 7.71
N PHE A 170 -0.92 -14.35 6.52
CA PHE A 170 0.25 -13.80 5.84
C PHE A 170 0.04 -12.31 5.55
N PRO A 171 0.31 -11.43 6.52
CA PRO A 171 0.15 -9.98 6.33
C PRO A 171 1.18 -9.45 5.31
N PRO A 172 0.99 -8.26 4.71
CA PRO A 172 1.98 -7.65 3.83
C PRO A 172 3.39 -7.60 4.43
N GLN A 173 4.43 -7.95 3.66
CA GLN A 173 5.78 -7.58 4.04
C GLN A 173 5.86 -6.03 4.10
N GLY A 174 6.55 -5.50 5.11
CA GLY A 174 6.47 -4.07 5.43
C GLY A 174 5.24 -3.65 6.26
N THR A 175 4.43 -4.61 6.77
CA THR A 175 3.59 -4.32 7.96
C THR A 175 4.46 -4.22 9.20
N THR A 176 5.12 -3.08 9.29
CA THR A 176 5.67 -2.54 10.50
C THR A 176 4.55 -2.44 11.53
N THR A 177 4.72 -3.10 12.69
CA THR A 177 3.89 -2.88 13.88
C THR A 177 3.67 -1.37 14.05
N PRO A 178 2.51 -0.87 14.48
CA PRO A 178 2.27 0.57 14.65
C PRO A 178 3.36 1.30 15.45
N ALA A 179 4.07 0.59 16.34
CA ALA A 179 5.21 1.08 17.10
C ALA A 179 6.51 1.32 16.31
N ALA A 180 6.69 0.71 15.14
CA ALA A 180 7.89 0.90 14.30
C ALA A 180 7.62 1.80 13.07
N LEU A 181 6.35 2.07 12.71
CA LEU A 181 5.99 3.14 11.77
C LEU A 181 6.35 4.54 12.31
N ALA A 182 6.49 4.62 13.64
CA ALA A 182 7.05 5.73 14.38
C ALA A 182 8.51 6.07 14.02
N ALA A 183 9.30 5.06 13.67
CA ALA A 183 10.76 5.14 13.71
C ALA A 183 11.42 5.28 12.33
N GLU A 184 10.72 5.01 11.23
CA GLU A 184 11.26 5.19 9.87
C GLU A 184 11.02 6.61 9.36
N GLN A 185 11.50 7.55 10.16
CA GLN A 185 11.47 8.98 9.92
C GLN A 185 12.83 9.44 9.39
N VAL A 186 12.82 9.95 8.15
CA VAL A 186 13.81 10.85 7.52
C VAL A 186 15.02 10.20 6.80
N GLU A 187 14.95 10.14 5.47
CA GLU A 187 15.91 10.81 4.54
C GLU A 187 15.50 10.59 3.07
N GLY A 188 15.37 11.68 2.29
CA GLY A 188 15.36 11.65 0.82
C GLY A 188 14.02 11.93 0.10
N PRO A 189 14.06 12.46 -1.14
CA PRO A 189 12.95 13.19 -1.75
C PRO A 189 11.80 12.28 -2.22
N ALA A 190 10.63 12.90 -2.30
CA ALA A 190 9.34 12.36 -2.69
C ALA A 190 9.40 11.24 -3.74
N ARG A 191 9.08 10.02 -3.30
CA ARG A 191 8.52 8.95 -4.14
C ARG A 191 7.08 8.70 -3.68
N PRO A 192 6.15 8.31 -4.57
CA PRO A 192 4.79 7.93 -4.17
C PRO A 192 4.83 6.55 -3.48
N GLY A 193 5.24 6.54 -2.21
CA GLY A 193 5.30 5.35 -1.36
C GLY A 193 3.95 5.01 -0.74
N LEU A 194 3.89 3.84 -0.07
CA LEU A 194 2.72 3.36 0.69
C LEU A 194 2.17 4.42 1.66
N TYR A 195 3.02 5.30 2.18
CA TYR A 195 2.62 6.43 3.04
C TYR A 195 1.61 7.37 2.36
N GLY A 196 1.81 7.74 1.09
CA GLY A 196 0.88 8.60 0.35
C GLY A 196 -0.41 7.90 -0.09
N ARG A 197 -0.42 6.55 -0.05
CA ARG A 197 -1.65 5.76 -0.23
C ARG A 197 -2.41 5.63 1.08
N ALA A 198 -1.68 5.40 2.19
CA ALA A 198 -2.19 5.22 3.55
C ALA A 198 -2.65 6.52 4.20
N ASN A 199 -2.08 7.65 3.78
CA ASN A 199 -2.40 8.98 4.28
C ASN A 199 -2.83 9.87 3.13
N ALA A 200 -4.03 10.43 3.24
CA ALA A 200 -4.50 11.48 2.35
C ALA A 200 -4.39 12.83 3.07
N THR A 201 -3.89 13.85 2.37
CA THR A 201 -3.84 15.21 2.90
C THR A 201 -4.85 16.07 2.16
N LEU A 202 -5.72 16.73 2.92
CA LEU A 202 -6.81 17.55 2.38
C LEU A 202 -6.78 18.93 3.03
N PHE A 203 -7.10 19.96 2.26
CA PHE A 203 -7.07 21.35 2.72
C PHE A 203 -8.42 22.02 2.49
N VAL A 204 -8.99 22.59 3.55
CA VAL A 204 -10.19 23.42 3.49
C VAL A 204 -9.76 24.89 3.42
N GLU A 205 -10.12 25.58 2.34
CA GLU A 205 -9.74 26.98 2.11
C GLU A 205 -10.97 27.88 1.94
N PRO A 206 -11.05 29.01 2.67
CA PRO A 206 -12.02 30.05 2.41
C PRO A 206 -11.71 30.77 1.11
N TRP A 207 -12.74 31.00 0.32
CA TRP A 207 -12.69 31.79 -0.91
C TRP A 207 -13.76 32.86 -0.88
N THR A 208 -13.39 34.06 -1.31
CA THR A 208 -14.34 35.17 -1.47
C THR A 208 -14.06 35.88 -2.78
N ARG A 209 -15.08 36.02 -3.63
CA ARG A 209 -15.02 36.84 -4.84
C ARG A 209 -16.41 37.33 -5.18
N SER A 210 -16.52 38.59 -5.61
CA SER A 210 -17.77 39.19 -6.11
C SER A 210 -18.96 38.97 -5.16
N GLY A 211 -18.74 39.12 -3.85
CA GLY A 211 -19.77 38.96 -2.81
C GLY A 211 -20.13 37.51 -2.45
N ARG A 212 -19.59 36.50 -3.14
CA ARG A 212 -19.79 35.08 -2.81
C ARG A 212 -18.73 34.60 -1.83
N GLN A 213 -19.15 33.86 -0.82
CA GLN A 213 -18.28 33.22 0.16
C GLN A 213 -18.42 31.70 0.04
N ARG A 214 -17.28 31.02 -0.12
CA ARG A 214 -17.22 29.57 -0.32
C ARG A 214 -16.09 28.97 0.50
N LEU A 215 -16.24 27.70 0.82
CA LEU A 215 -15.16 26.85 1.33
C LEU A 215 -14.83 25.84 0.25
N TYR A 216 -13.57 25.72 -0.13
CA TYR A 216 -13.08 24.74 -1.09
C TYR A 216 -12.30 23.64 -0.37
N VAL A 217 -12.38 22.41 -0.86
CA VAL A 217 -11.49 21.32 -0.46
C VAL A 217 -10.50 21.04 -1.58
N HIS A 218 -9.21 21.02 -1.25
CA HIS A 218 -8.13 20.67 -2.16
C HIS A 218 -7.35 19.45 -1.66
N ASP A 219 -6.73 18.71 -2.57
CA ASP A 219 -5.70 17.70 -2.23
C ASP A 219 -4.30 18.33 -2.10
N ASP A 220 -3.29 17.51 -1.84
CA ASP A 220 -1.89 17.94 -1.71
C ASP A 220 -1.20 18.30 -3.03
N GLN A 221 -1.90 18.11 -4.16
CA GLN A 221 -1.49 18.57 -5.49
C GLN A 221 -2.19 19.88 -5.87
N GLY A 222 -3.07 20.41 -5.02
CA GLY A 222 -3.84 21.63 -5.27
C GLY A 222 -5.14 21.40 -6.05
N THR A 223 -5.48 20.15 -6.40
CA THR A 223 -6.69 19.81 -7.14
C THR A 223 -7.93 20.15 -6.33
N ALA A 224 -8.82 20.99 -6.86
CA ALA A 224 -10.09 21.30 -6.20
C ALA A 224 -11.06 20.12 -6.28
N LEU A 225 -11.36 19.50 -5.14
CA LEU A 225 -12.19 18.31 -5.01
C LEU A 225 -13.67 18.62 -4.78
N GLY A 226 -13.97 19.81 -4.27
CA GLY A 226 -15.34 20.27 -4.03
C GLY A 226 -15.40 21.61 -3.34
N TRP A 227 -16.62 22.16 -3.21
CA TRP A 227 -16.87 23.41 -2.53
C TRP A 227 -18.23 23.44 -1.81
N LYS A 228 -18.33 24.29 -0.79
CA LYS A 228 -19.56 24.65 -0.09
C LYS A 228 -19.79 26.14 -0.21
N ASP A 229 -20.97 26.55 -0.63
CA ASP A 229 -21.41 27.93 -0.54
C ASP A 229 -21.90 28.19 0.87
N THR A 230 -21.29 29.17 1.55
CA THR A 230 -21.50 29.37 2.99
C THR A 230 -22.82 30.06 3.30
N VAL A 231 -23.48 30.64 2.28
CA VAL A 231 -24.77 31.33 2.43
C VAL A 231 -25.91 30.36 2.21
N SER A 232 -25.89 29.63 1.09
CA SER A 232 -26.94 28.66 0.74
C SER A 232 -26.76 27.30 1.40
N GLY A 233 -25.55 26.99 1.89
CA GLY A 233 -25.18 25.66 2.36
C GLY A 233 -24.98 24.63 1.25
N GLN A 234 -25.10 25.02 -0.03
CA GLN A 234 -24.96 24.10 -1.15
C GLN A 234 -23.55 23.51 -1.20
N VAL A 235 -23.45 22.17 -1.22
CA VAL A 235 -22.21 21.42 -1.40
C VAL A 235 -22.15 20.82 -2.80
N ALA A 236 -21.04 21.04 -3.50
CA ALA A 236 -20.75 20.42 -4.78
C ALA A 236 -19.39 19.72 -4.74
N VAL A 237 -19.38 18.42 -4.99
CA VAL A 237 -18.15 17.63 -5.13
C VAL A 237 -17.86 17.44 -6.62
N THR A 238 -16.62 17.73 -7.02
CA THR A 238 -16.19 17.69 -8.42
C THR A 238 -15.42 16.40 -8.76
N HIS A 239 -15.01 15.61 -7.75
CA HIS A 239 -14.22 14.39 -7.93
C HIS A 239 -14.86 13.17 -7.24
N ALA A 240 -15.45 12.28 -8.06
CA ALA A 240 -16.20 11.11 -7.59
C ALA A 240 -15.46 10.11 -6.66
N PRO A 241 -14.14 9.83 -6.83
CA PRO A 241 -13.45 8.87 -5.96
C PRO A 241 -13.36 9.31 -4.50
N ALA A 242 -13.52 10.60 -4.19
CA ALA A 242 -13.35 11.17 -2.84
C ALA A 242 -14.65 11.77 -2.26
N ASP A 243 -15.81 11.53 -2.88
CA ASP A 243 -17.07 12.25 -2.58
C ASP A 243 -17.47 12.19 -1.10
N GLY A 244 -17.49 11.00 -0.50
CA GLY A 244 -17.91 10.86 0.90
C GLY A 244 -17.08 11.66 1.90
N VAL A 245 -15.75 11.72 1.73
CA VAL A 245 -14.88 12.46 2.66
C VAL A 245 -14.91 13.96 2.40
N VAL A 246 -14.93 14.38 1.13
CA VAL A 246 -14.97 15.79 0.75
C VAL A 246 -16.29 16.42 1.18
N ARG A 247 -17.40 15.72 0.95
CA ARG A 247 -18.73 16.15 1.40
C ARG A 247 -18.79 16.28 2.92
N ALA A 248 -18.33 15.26 3.65
CA ALA A 248 -18.28 15.30 5.09
C ALA A 248 -17.44 16.47 5.63
N LEU A 249 -16.26 16.73 5.04
CA LEU A 249 -15.43 17.87 5.40
C LEU A 249 -16.17 19.19 5.20
N LEU A 250 -16.81 19.37 4.03
CA LEU A 250 -17.55 20.58 3.71
C LEU A 250 -18.76 20.78 4.62
N GLU A 251 -19.50 19.71 4.94
CA GLU A 251 -20.64 19.76 5.85
C GLU A 251 -20.22 20.24 7.25
N HIS A 252 -19.08 19.76 7.75
CA HIS A 252 -18.52 20.13 9.06
C HIS A 252 -17.66 21.40 9.05
N ALA A 253 -17.46 22.04 7.89
CA ALA A 253 -16.68 23.26 7.77
C ALA A 253 -17.56 24.52 7.80
N GLU A 254 -17.09 25.51 8.55
CA GLU A 254 -17.66 26.85 8.65
C GLU A 254 -16.59 27.90 8.34
N LEU A 255 -17.01 29.15 8.17
CA LEU A 255 -16.05 30.25 8.07
C LEU A 255 -15.35 30.43 9.41
N GLY A 256 -14.02 30.39 9.37
CA GLY A 256 -13.16 30.49 10.53
C GLY A 256 -12.88 29.19 11.28
N ARG A 257 -13.58 28.08 11.00
CA ARG A 257 -13.45 26.85 11.80
C ARG A 257 -13.84 25.58 11.06
N LEU A 258 -13.20 24.48 11.46
CA LEU A 258 -13.55 23.11 11.09
C LEU A 258 -14.01 22.35 12.34
N HIS A 259 -15.16 21.67 12.26
CA HIS A 259 -15.78 20.95 13.38
C HIS A 259 -15.74 19.44 13.14
N LEU A 260 -14.57 18.82 13.23
CA LEU A 260 -14.48 17.36 13.16
C LEU A 260 -14.50 16.73 14.54
N ASP A 261 -15.10 15.55 14.61
CA ASP A 261 -15.00 14.58 15.68
C ASP A 261 -14.65 13.19 15.12
N ARG A 262 -14.61 12.19 15.98
CA ARG A 262 -14.25 10.81 15.61
C ARG A 262 -15.20 10.16 14.59
N ALA A 263 -16.45 10.59 14.52
CA ALA A 263 -17.47 10.07 13.62
C ALA A 263 -17.66 10.94 12.35
N SER A 264 -17.11 12.16 12.32
CA SER A 264 -17.34 13.12 11.23
C SER A 264 -16.87 12.65 9.85
N LEU A 265 -15.79 11.85 9.74
CA LEU A 265 -15.32 11.36 8.43
C LEU A 265 -15.68 9.88 8.21
N PRO A 266 -16.00 9.49 6.97
CA PRO A 266 -16.30 8.10 6.65
C PRO A 266 -15.03 7.23 6.70
N LYS A 267 -15.23 5.93 6.94
CA LYS A 267 -14.15 4.95 6.81
C LYS A 267 -13.85 4.72 5.33
N ILE A 268 -12.78 5.31 4.83
CA ILE A 268 -12.32 5.07 3.46
C ILE A 268 -11.32 3.92 3.48
N PRO A 269 -11.59 2.81 2.75
CA PRO A 269 -10.64 1.72 2.65
C PRO A 269 -9.37 2.18 1.95
N LEU A 270 -8.22 1.81 2.50
CA LEU A 270 -6.93 2.06 1.88
C LEU A 270 -6.91 1.43 0.47
N ALA A 271 -6.61 2.24 -0.54
CA ALA A 271 -6.40 1.76 -1.89
C ALA A 271 -5.06 1.00 -1.96
N LEU A 272 -5.15 -0.32 -1.82
CA LEU A 272 -4.06 -1.27 -1.98
C LEU A 272 -4.01 -1.78 -3.43
N PRO A 273 -2.91 -2.40 -3.87
CA PRO A 273 -2.91 -3.20 -5.09
C PRO A 273 -4.08 -4.20 -5.06
N GLY A 274 -4.91 -4.23 -6.11
CA GLY A 274 -6.19 -4.97 -6.14
C GLY A 274 -7.43 -4.15 -5.73
N GLY A 275 -7.29 -2.85 -5.44
CA GLY A 275 -8.40 -1.91 -5.26
C GLY A 275 -8.87 -1.75 -3.80
N ARG A 276 -9.93 -0.95 -3.60
CA ARG A 276 -10.46 -0.60 -2.26
C ARG A 276 -11.03 -1.79 -1.49
N ALA A 277 -11.48 -2.84 -2.18
CA ALA A 277 -11.94 -4.08 -1.56
C ALA A 277 -10.85 -4.73 -0.69
N MET A 278 -9.59 -4.67 -1.13
CA MET A 278 -8.44 -5.18 -0.35
C MET A 278 -8.23 -4.39 0.96
N GLY A 279 -8.46 -3.08 0.94
CA GLY A 279 -8.46 -2.26 2.15
C GLY A 279 -9.54 -2.70 3.16
N VAL A 280 -10.74 -3.06 2.68
CA VAL A 280 -11.84 -3.55 3.52
C VAL A 280 -11.50 -4.91 4.14
N LEU A 281 -11.01 -5.86 3.34
CA LEU A 281 -10.59 -7.19 3.78
C LEU A 281 -9.50 -7.13 4.84
N GLY A 282 -8.51 -6.26 4.65
CA GLY A 282 -7.43 -6.02 5.62
C GLY A 282 -7.83 -5.13 6.80
N ARG A 283 -9.06 -4.59 6.83
CA ARG A 283 -9.51 -3.55 7.78
C ARG A 283 -8.53 -2.37 7.87
N LEU A 284 -7.91 -2.02 6.73
CA LEU A 284 -6.97 -0.92 6.59
C LEU A 284 -7.74 0.28 6.04
N TRP A 285 -7.75 1.34 6.84
CA TRP A 285 -8.46 2.57 6.55
C TRP A 285 -7.46 3.67 6.28
N THR A 286 -7.79 4.55 5.34
CA THR A 286 -7.02 5.77 5.08
C THR A 286 -7.03 6.66 6.31
N THR A 287 -5.84 7.16 6.67
CA THR A 287 -5.66 8.25 7.63
C THR A 287 -5.70 9.58 6.88
N PHE A 288 -6.30 10.59 7.46
CA PHE A 288 -6.45 11.92 6.87
C PHE A 288 -5.66 12.95 7.69
N HIS A 289 -4.83 13.72 6.99
CA HIS A 289 -4.29 14.97 7.49
C HIS A 289 -5.15 16.09 6.93
N VAL A 290 -5.92 16.74 7.78
CA VAL A 290 -6.86 17.79 7.36
C VAL A 290 -6.32 19.13 7.80
N GLY A 291 -6.03 20.00 6.83
CA GLY A 291 -5.65 21.37 7.05
C GLY A 291 -6.85 22.31 6.87
N TYR A 292 -6.97 23.31 7.73
CA TYR A 292 -7.91 24.42 7.55
C TYR A 292 -7.14 25.73 7.44
N HIS A 293 -7.23 26.39 6.29
CA HIS A 293 -6.63 27.69 6.07
C HIS A 293 -7.50 28.77 6.70
N TRP A 294 -6.93 29.52 7.63
CA TRP A 294 -7.57 30.61 8.30
C TRP A 294 -6.79 31.90 8.07
N ARG A 295 -7.49 32.95 7.67
CA ARG A 295 -6.91 34.28 7.52
C ARG A 295 -7.86 35.33 8.10
N ARG A 296 -7.34 36.19 8.96
CA ARG A 296 -8.05 37.38 9.45
C ARG A 296 -7.06 38.46 9.83
N GLY A 297 -7.23 39.66 9.27
CA GLY A 297 -6.27 40.75 9.46
C GLY A 297 -4.87 40.35 8.95
N GLY A 298 -3.84 40.60 9.75
CA GLY A 298 -2.46 40.22 9.44
C GLY A 298 -2.09 38.77 9.78
N ALA A 299 -3.00 37.99 10.37
CA ALA A 299 -2.72 36.62 10.75
C ALA A 299 -3.14 35.64 9.66
N ASP A 300 -2.23 34.74 9.30
CA ASP A 300 -2.40 33.74 8.24
C ASP A 300 -1.94 32.37 8.77
N ARG A 301 -2.87 31.44 8.96
CA ARG A 301 -2.64 30.21 9.71
C ARG A 301 -3.20 28.99 9.00
N LEU A 302 -2.47 27.88 9.07
CA LEU A 302 -2.94 26.56 8.67
C LEU A 302 -3.13 25.71 9.92
N TYR A 303 -4.38 25.52 10.32
CA TYR A 303 -4.72 24.63 11.43
C TYR A 303 -4.69 23.18 10.94
N GLY A 304 -4.10 22.28 11.74
CA GLY A 304 -3.96 20.87 11.38
C GLY A 304 -4.76 19.95 12.30
N GLU A 305 -5.41 18.96 11.70
CA GLU A 305 -6.05 17.84 12.38
C GLU A 305 -5.60 16.51 11.76
N LEU A 306 -5.37 15.52 12.61
CA LEU A 306 -5.10 14.13 12.24
C LEU A 306 -6.32 13.29 12.56
N TRP A 307 -6.85 12.61 11.55
CA TRP A 307 -8.05 11.80 11.70
C TRP A 307 -7.85 10.43 11.06
N GLY A 308 -8.22 9.35 11.76
CA GLY A 308 -8.22 8.03 11.18
C GLY A 308 -8.86 7.01 12.10
N HIS A 309 -9.40 5.93 11.53
CA HIS A 309 -10.08 4.90 12.32
C HIS A 309 -9.19 4.26 13.40
N HIS A 310 -7.92 4.02 13.08
CA HIS A 310 -6.95 3.37 13.97
C HIS A 310 -6.16 4.33 14.85
N VAL A 311 -6.05 5.58 14.38
CA VAL A 311 -5.28 6.64 15.02
C VAL A 311 -6.14 7.43 16.00
N GLY A 312 -7.44 7.59 15.72
CA GLY A 312 -8.33 8.48 16.45
C GLY A 312 -8.43 9.84 15.77
N HIS A 313 -8.97 10.81 16.49
CA HIS A 313 -9.03 12.20 16.06
C HIS A 313 -8.19 13.05 17.00
N HIS A 314 -7.25 13.80 16.44
CA HIS A 314 -6.30 14.60 17.18
C HIS A 314 -6.12 15.96 16.51
N ARG A 315 -6.34 17.03 17.28
CA ARG A 315 -5.90 18.36 16.87
C ARG A 315 -4.39 18.42 16.96
N LEU A 316 -3.75 19.03 15.97
CA LEU A 316 -2.30 19.13 15.87
C LEU A 316 -1.81 20.51 16.31
N GLY A 317 -2.58 21.57 16.05
CA GLY A 317 -2.18 22.95 16.30
C GLY A 317 -2.26 23.74 15.02
N TYR A 318 -1.34 24.68 14.80
CA TYR A 318 -1.30 25.43 13.55
C TYR A 318 0.12 25.79 13.11
N VAL A 319 0.26 26.09 11.83
CA VAL A 319 1.44 26.72 11.24
C VAL A 319 1.09 28.15 10.88
N ASP A 320 1.90 29.10 11.32
CA ASP A 320 1.83 30.48 10.84
C ASP A 320 2.43 30.53 9.43
N LEU A 321 1.59 30.76 8.43
CA LEU A 321 1.99 30.67 7.02
C LEU A 321 2.85 31.86 6.57
N ALA A 322 2.85 32.96 7.31
CA ALA A 322 3.68 34.13 7.00
C ALA A 322 5.13 33.93 7.48
N THR A 323 5.31 33.31 8.64
CA THR A 323 6.62 33.13 9.28
C THR A 323 7.18 31.70 9.14
N GLY A 324 6.32 30.72 8.87
CA GLY A 324 6.64 29.29 8.92
C GLY A 324 6.69 28.72 10.34
N ALA A 325 6.36 29.51 11.38
CA ALA A 325 6.42 29.07 12.77
C ALA A 325 5.36 27.99 13.06
N ILE A 326 5.75 26.95 13.80
CA ILE A 326 4.90 25.80 14.12
C ILE A 326 4.46 25.89 15.58
N HIS A 327 3.15 25.82 15.79
CA HIS A 327 2.52 25.92 17.11
C HIS A 327 1.75 24.63 17.39
N PRO A 328 2.41 23.57 17.89
CA PRO A 328 1.76 22.31 18.19
C PRO A 328 0.89 22.42 19.45
N VAL A 329 -0.20 21.65 19.54
CA VAL A 329 -1.01 21.57 20.77
C VAL A 329 -0.33 20.79 21.89
N SER A 330 0.67 19.96 21.56
CA SER A 330 1.45 19.17 22.51
C SER A 330 2.82 18.85 21.94
N GLU A 331 3.84 18.88 22.81
CA GLU A 331 5.20 18.42 22.49
C GLU A 331 5.36 16.90 22.67
N GLY A 332 4.39 16.24 23.31
CA GLY A 332 4.37 14.80 23.54
C GLY A 332 3.76 14.00 22.39
N PRO A 333 3.82 12.66 22.45
CA PRO A 333 3.26 11.77 21.44
C PRO A 333 1.73 11.88 21.40
N ILE A 334 1.17 12.12 20.21
CA ILE A 334 -0.27 12.34 20.03
C ILE A 334 -0.98 11.12 19.43
N ALA A 335 -0.29 10.36 18.57
CA ALA A 335 -0.81 9.17 17.91
C ALA A 335 -0.10 7.89 18.38
N LYS A 336 -0.62 6.72 17.98
CA LYS A 336 -0.04 5.40 18.30
C LYS A 336 1.39 5.23 17.79
N ASP A 337 1.79 5.99 16.77
CA ASP A 337 3.16 6.05 16.24
C ASP A 337 4.09 6.94 17.08
N ARG A 338 3.63 7.45 18.23
CA ARG A 338 4.39 8.31 19.15
C ARG A 338 4.95 9.59 18.52
N SER A 339 4.48 10.01 17.35
CA SER A 339 4.91 11.27 16.74
C SER A 339 4.30 12.48 17.47
N PRO A 340 5.05 13.57 17.68
CA PRO A 340 4.51 14.80 18.24
C PRO A 340 3.69 15.59 17.19
N ALA A 341 2.79 16.46 17.64
CA ALA A 341 1.98 17.31 16.75
C ALA A 341 2.81 18.11 15.75
N GLY A 342 3.94 18.66 16.20
CA GLY A 342 4.79 19.54 15.40
C GLY A 342 5.23 18.88 14.09
N ARG A 343 5.58 17.59 14.15
CA ARG A 343 5.99 16.82 12.98
C ARG A 343 4.88 16.72 11.92
N TYR A 344 3.64 16.48 12.33
CA TYR A 344 2.53 16.41 11.39
C TYR A 344 2.25 17.78 10.76
N LEU A 345 2.41 18.86 11.54
CA LEU A 345 2.29 20.23 11.04
C LEU A 345 3.37 20.58 10.01
N GLU A 346 4.62 20.11 10.19
CA GLU A 346 5.70 20.26 9.20
C GLU A 346 5.34 19.62 7.86
N LEU A 347 4.89 18.36 7.90
CA LEU A 347 4.50 17.61 6.70
C LEU A 347 3.31 18.27 5.99
N MET A 348 2.34 18.77 6.77
CA MET A 348 1.16 19.44 6.26
C MET A 348 1.53 20.79 5.61
N ALA A 349 2.39 21.59 6.23
CA ALA A 349 2.88 22.85 5.65
C ALA A 349 3.64 22.63 4.35
N ALA A 350 4.52 21.61 4.30
CA ALA A 350 5.24 21.27 3.08
C ALA A 350 4.29 20.85 1.95
N SER A 351 3.23 20.11 2.28
CA SER A 351 2.22 19.65 1.31
C SER A 351 1.34 20.78 0.82
N TYR A 352 0.92 21.67 1.72
CA TYR A 352 0.17 22.88 1.42
C TYR A 352 0.94 23.80 0.46
N ALA A 353 2.22 24.05 0.75
CA ALA A 353 3.07 24.88 -0.09
C ALA A 353 3.29 24.28 -1.49
N ARG A 354 3.32 22.94 -1.63
CA ARG A 354 3.41 22.28 -2.94
C ARG A 354 2.12 22.46 -3.75
N GLY A 355 0.95 22.20 -3.16
CA GLY A 355 -0.33 22.33 -3.85
C GLY A 355 -0.58 23.76 -4.36
N ARG A 356 -0.21 24.79 -3.58
CA ARG A 356 -0.33 26.19 -3.99
C ARG A 356 0.61 26.65 -5.10
N ARG A 357 1.69 25.92 -5.39
CA ARG A 357 2.59 26.20 -6.51
C ARG A 357 2.12 25.57 -7.82
N ALA A 358 1.23 24.58 -7.74
CA ALA A 358 0.79 23.78 -8.87
C ALA A 358 -0.54 24.26 -9.51
N GLY A 359 -1.35 25.02 -8.76
CA GLY A 359 -2.62 25.63 -9.23
C GLY A 359 -2.53 27.13 -9.42
#